data_AF-A0A538BVM4-F1
#
_entry.id   AF-A0A538BVM4-F1
#
_cell.length_a   1.000
_cell.length_b   1.000
_cell.length_c   1.000
_cell.angle_alpha   90.00
_cell.angle_beta   90.00
_cell.angle_gamma   90.00
#
_symmetry.space_group_name_H-M   'P 1'
#
loop_
_entity.id
_entity.type
_entity.pdbx_description
1 polymer ?
#
loop_
_entity_poly.entity_id
_entity_poly.type
_entity_poly.pdbx_seq_one_letter_code
_entity_poly.pdbx_strand_id
1 'polypeptide(L)' 'MNLFRSEEHVELWLAGRPPGATVPVTTLCDLAHAWWSDRLAPDWRPHTREQNQAILNRLGLTGPFWRL' A
#
# COMPACT_ATOMS: atom_id res chain seq x y z
N MET A 1 9.34 3.52 3.99
CA MET A 1 8.77 2.16 3.86
C MET A 1 9.91 1.18 4.04
N ASN A 2 9.78 0.23 4.97
CA ASN A 2 10.83 -0.76 5.24
C ASN A 2 10.47 -2.08 4.56
N LEU A 3 11.46 -2.78 4.02
CA LEU A 3 11.31 -4.14 3.50
C LEU A 3 11.94 -5.10 4.49
N PHE A 4 11.22 -6.18 4.80
CA PHE A 4 11.67 -7.23 5.70
C PHE A 4 11.59 -8.56 4.99
N ARG A 5 12.51 -9.46 5.36
CA ARG A 5 12.53 -10.84 4.85
C ARG A 5 11.32 -11.66 5.33
N SER A 6 10.88 -11.42 6.56
CA SER A 6 9.76 -12.11 7.21
C SER A 6 9.22 -11.29 8.38
N GLU A 7 8.08 -11.69 8.91
CA GLU A 7 7.39 -11.11 10.07
C GLU A 7 8.24 -11.17 11.34
N GLU A 8 9.01 -12.24 11.53
CA GLU A 8 9.96 -12.37 12.64
C GLU A 8 10.97 -11.19 12.67
N HIS A 9 11.45 -10.76 11.50
CA HIS A 9 12.36 -9.62 11.41
C HIS A 9 11.65 -8.30 11.71
N VAL A 10 10.34 -8.21 11.49
CA VAL A 10 9.53 -7.05 11.88
C VAL A 10 9.45 -6.98 13.40
N GLU A 11 9.14 -8.09 14.07
CA GLU A 11 9.05 -8.17 15.53
C GLU A 11 10.37 -7.80 16.20
N LEU A 12 11.49 -8.37 15.73
CA LEU A 12 12.83 -8.03 16.21
C LEU A 12 13.16 -6.55 15.99
N TRP A 13 12.84 -6.01 14.81
CA TRP A 13 13.09 -4.61 14.50
C TRP A 13 12.25 -3.67 15.36
N LEU A 14 10.99 -4.03 15.64
CA LEU A 14 10.08 -3.24 16.47
C LEU A 14 10.56 -3.13 17.92
N ALA A 15 11.19 -4.19 18.46
CA ALA A 15 11.76 -4.19 19.82
C ALA A 15 10.79 -3.61 20.88
N GLY A 16 9.53 -4.05 20.83
CA GLY A 16 8.46 -3.61 21.75
C GLY A 16 7.72 -2.32 21.36
N ARG A 17 8.12 -1.64 20.28
CA ARG A 17 7.34 -0.52 19.72
C ARG A 17 6.05 -1.04 19.05
N PRO A 18 4.94 -0.27 19.06
CA PRO A 18 3.72 -0.68 18.39
C PRO A 18 3.94 -0.84 16.88
N PRO A 19 3.45 -1.94 16.26
CA PRO A 19 3.53 -2.13 14.82
C PRO A 19 2.64 -1.12 14.07
N GLY A 20 3.06 -0.77 12.85
CA GLY A 20 2.20 -0.16 11.85
C GLY A 20 1.44 -1.22 11.04
N ALA A 21 1.11 -0.91 9.79
CA ALA A 21 0.59 -1.91 8.84
C ALA A 21 1.75 -2.61 8.10
N THR A 22 1.63 -3.92 7.93
CA THR A 22 2.48 -4.73 7.05
C THR A 22 1.62 -5.29 5.91
N VAL A 23 2.23 -5.44 4.74
CA VAL A 23 1.62 -6.06 3.56
C VAL A 23 2.67 -6.88 2.84
N PRO A 24 2.28 -7.95 2.12
CA PRO A 24 3.19 -8.62 1.20
C PRO A 24 3.79 -7.65 0.18
N VAL A 25 5.05 -7.86 -0.19
CA VAL A 25 5.72 -7.04 -1.22
C VAL A 25 5.00 -7.13 -2.58
N THR A 26 4.33 -8.24 -2.85
CA THR A 26 3.50 -8.42 -4.04
C THR A 26 2.30 -7.48 -4.03
N THR A 27 1.59 -7.35 -2.89
CA THR A 27 0.49 -6.39 -2.74
C THR A 27 0.96 -4.95 -2.92
N LEU A 28 2.16 -4.61 -2.43
CA LEU A 28 2.77 -3.30 -2.68
C LEU A 28 3.05 -3.07 -4.18
N CYS A 29 3.54 -4.09 -4.88
CA CYS A 29 3.77 -4.04 -6.32
C CYS A 29 2.46 -3.84 -7.09
N ASP A 30 1.41 -4.58 -6.71
CA ASP A 30 0.07 -4.45 -7.30
C ASP A 30 -0.52 -3.06 -7.03
N LEU A 31 -0.30 -2.52 -5.83
CA LEU A 31 -0.65 -1.14 -5.49
C LEU A 31 0.06 -0.16 -6.41
N ALA A 32 1.37 -0.33 -6.60
CA ALA A 32 2.15 0.56 -7.46
C ALA A 32 1.65 0.56 -8.91
N HIS A 33 1.41 -0.62 -9.47
CA HIS A 33 0.84 -0.73 -10.81
C HIS A 33 -0.54 -0.07 -10.89
N ALA A 34 -1.44 -0.38 -9.95
CA ALA A 34 -2.78 0.20 -9.95
C ALA A 34 -2.78 1.72 -9.79
N TRP A 35 -1.83 2.28 -9.03
CA TRP A 35 -1.75 3.71 -8.75
C TRP A 35 -1.12 4.52 -9.87
N TRP A 36 -0.20 3.93 -10.63
CA TRP A 36 0.64 4.67 -11.59
C TRP A 36 0.55 4.19 -13.03
N SER A 37 -0.18 3.13 -13.34
CA SER A 37 -0.25 2.55 -14.70
C SER A 37 -0.69 3.54 -15.78
N ASP A 38 -1.52 4.52 -15.43
CA ASP A 38 -2.06 5.52 -16.36
C ASP A 38 -1.29 6.84 -16.36
N ARG A 39 -0.27 6.99 -15.50
CA ARG A 39 0.39 8.29 -15.24
C ARG A 39 1.10 8.90 -16.44
N LEU A 40 1.42 8.07 -17.44
CA LEU A 40 2.08 8.51 -18.67
C LEU A 40 1.09 8.73 -19.83
N ALA A 41 -0.22 8.55 -19.61
CA ALA A 41 -1.22 8.82 -20.62
C ALA A 41 -1.28 10.33 -20.95
N PRO A 42 -1.40 10.73 -22.23
CA PRO A 42 -1.45 12.15 -22.62
C PRO A 42 -2.59 12.95 -21.99
N ASP A 43 -3.68 12.28 -21.67
CA ASP A 43 -4.89 12.82 -21.06
C ASP A 43 -4.96 12.59 -19.54
N TRP A 44 -3.86 12.15 -18.93
CA TRP A 44 -3.82 11.82 -17.52
C TRP A 44 -4.35 12.96 -16.64
N ARG A 45 -5.15 12.55 -15.65
CA ARG A 45 -5.62 13.39 -14.56
C ARG A 45 -5.28 12.68 -13.24
N PRO A 46 -4.91 13.42 -12.18
CA PRO A 46 -4.77 12.83 -10.86
C PRO A 46 -6.04 12.06 -10.46
N HIS A 47 -5.88 10.88 -9.89
CA HIS A 47 -7.00 10.13 -9.32
C HIS A 47 -7.65 10.94 -8.19
N THR A 48 -8.97 10.95 -8.18
CA THR A 48 -9.78 11.41 -7.05
C THR A 48 -9.55 10.55 -5.81
N ARG A 49 -9.95 11.07 -4.65
CA ARG A 49 -9.89 10.32 -3.38
C ARG A 49 -10.69 9.03 -3.46
N GLU A 50 -11.85 9.07 -4.12
CA GLU A 50 -12.75 7.93 -4.30
C GLU A 50 -12.12 6.86 -5.20
N GLN A 51 -11.47 7.27 -6.30
CA GLN A 51 -10.73 6.35 -7.18
C GLN A 51 -9.56 5.67 -6.45
N ASN A 52 -8.78 6.45 -5.70
CA ASN A 52 -7.68 5.90 -4.90
C ASN A 52 -8.18 4.96 -3.80
N GLN A 53 -9.29 5.29 -3.12
CA GLN A 53 -9.88 4.41 -2.12
C GLN A 53 -10.39 3.11 -2.74
N ALA A 54 -10.93 3.16 -3.97
CA ALA A 54 -11.35 1.97 -4.70
C ALA A 54 -10.16 1.06 -5.07
N ILE A 55 -9.00 1.63 -5.42
CA ILE A 55 -7.76 0.88 -5.62
C ILE A 55 -7.35 0.14 -4.33
N LEU A 56 -7.33 0.84 -3.20
CA LEU A 56 -6.99 0.23 -1.90
C LEU A 56 -7.96 -0.91 -1.54
N ASN A 57 -9.26 -0.67 -1.65
CA ASN A 57 -10.28 -1.67 -1.35
C ASN A 57 -10.15 -2.92 -2.23
N ARG A 58 -9.90 -2.74 -3.54
CA ARG A 58 -9.71 -3.85 -4.49
C ARG A 58 -8.51 -4.73 -4.14
N LEU A 59 -7.46 -4.13 -3.56
CA LEU A 59 -6.24 -4.83 -3.15
C LEU A 59 -6.32 -5.40 -1.72
N GLY A 60 -7.49 -5.31 -1.07
CA GLY A 60 -7.68 -5.76 0.31
C GLY A 60 -7.04 -4.84 1.36
N LEU A 61 -6.49 -3.69 0.94
CA LEU A 61 -5.91 -2.67 1.82
C LEU A 61 -7.04 -1.90 2.50
N THR A 62 -7.56 -2.49 3.58
CA THR A 62 -8.76 -2.02 4.29
C THR A 62 -8.49 -1.79 5.76
N GLY A 63 -9.34 -1.01 6.42
CA GLY A 63 -9.20 -0.63 7.83
C GLY A 63 -8.74 0.82 8.01
N PRO A 64 -8.61 1.29 9.27
CA PRO A 64 -8.40 2.71 9.57
C PRO A 64 -7.12 3.29 8.96
N PHE A 65 -6.04 2.50 8.87
CA PHE A 65 -4.79 2.93 8.27
C PHE A 65 -4.90 3.22 6.76
N TRP A 66 -5.78 2.51 6.05
CA TRP A 66 -5.95 2.58 4.60
C TRP A 66 -7.15 3.43 4.16
N ARG A 67 -7.75 4.16 5.10
CA ARG A 67 -8.78 5.12 4.77
C ARG A 67 -8.11 6.43 4.37
N LEU A 68 -8.14 6.73 3.07
CA LEU A 68 -7.64 7.99 2.52
C LEU A 68 -8.44 9.12 3.12
#